data_AF-A0A3L7N6S9-F1
#
_entry.id   AF-A0A3L7N6S9-F1
#
_cell.length_a   1.000
_cell.length_b   1.000
_cell.length_c   1.000
_cell.angle_alpha   90.00
_cell.angle_beta   90.00
_cell.angle_gamma   90.00
#
_symmetry.space_group_name_H-M   'P 1'
#
loop_
_entity.id
_entity.type
_entity.pdbx_description
1 polymer ?
#
loop_
_entity_poly.entity_id
_entity_poly.type
_entity_poly.pdbx_seq_one_letter_code
_entity_poly.pdbx_strand_id
1 'polypeptide(L)'
;MFLTLAASDLFNQIAPWLGGLVVVAVIGGLIMVAARRNATNKSADTPSIGFTLADLRRLKENGEMDQSQYERAKASLMKSPEMAGHLSAISQTQSTMKVPRKKPFQSPPPPGK
;
A
#
# COMPACT_ATOMS: atom_id res chain seq x y z
N MET A 1 41.46 -41.65 -24.87
CA MET A 1 41.36 -40.19 -25.07
C MET A 1 40.13 -39.77 -25.89
N PHE A 2 39.06 -40.60 -25.95
CA PHE A 2 37.84 -40.30 -26.75
C PHE A 2 36.69 -39.73 -25.90
N LEU A 3 36.69 -39.94 -24.58
CA LEU A 3 35.66 -39.43 -23.68
C LEU A 3 35.64 -37.89 -23.62
N THR A 4 36.80 -37.25 -23.76
CA THR A 4 36.93 -35.78 -23.69
C THR A 4 36.34 -35.08 -24.91
N LEU A 5 36.40 -35.68 -26.10
CA LEU A 5 35.78 -35.10 -27.30
C LEU A 5 34.25 -35.18 -27.21
N ALA A 6 33.71 -36.35 -26.89
CA ALA A 6 32.25 -36.53 -26.74
C ALA A 6 31.67 -35.67 -25.61
N ALA A 7 32.40 -35.49 -24.50
CA ALA A 7 32.00 -34.61 -23.42
C ALA A 7 31.99 -33.13 -23.86
N SER A 8 32.91 -32.71 -24.73
CA SER A 8 33.02 -31.32 -25.21
C SER A 8 31.85 -30.94 -26.12
N ASP A 9 31.43 -31.83 -27.02
CA ASP A 9 30.25 -31.62 -27.87
C ASP A 9 28.96 -31.51 -27.04
N LEU A 10 28.79 -32.40 -26.06
CA LEU A 10 27.64 -32.36 -25.15
C LEU A 10 27.64 -31.07 -24.31
N PHE A 11 28.80 -30.63 -23.84
CA PHE A 11 28.93 -29.36 -23.12
C PHE A 11 28.59 -28.16 -24.00
N ASN A 12 29.07 -28.11 -25.25
CA ASN A 12 28.74 -27.04 -26.18
C ASN A 12 27.24 -27.00 -26.52
N GLN A 13 26.57 -28.15 -26.53
CA GLN A 13 25.13 -28.23 -26.76
C GLN A 13 24.31 -27.81 -25.52
N ILE A 14 24.76 -28.16 -24.31
CA ILE A 14 24.07 -27.82 -23.06
C ILE A 14 24.35 -26.38 -22.60
N ALA A 15 25.55 -25.86 -22.87
CA ALA A 15 26.01 -24.54 -22.42
C ALA A 15 25.05 -23.38 -22.73
N PRO A 16 24.47 -23.25 -23.94
CA PRO A 16 23.52 -22.16 -24.21
C PRO A 16 22.22 -22.29 -23.43
N TRP A 17 21.73 -23.51 -23.20
CA TRP A 17 20.54 -23.75 -22.39
C TRP A 17 20.78 -23.41 -20.92
N LEU A 18 21.91 -23.85 -20.37
CA LEU A 18 22.32 -23.53 -19.01
C LEU A 18 22.52 -22.02 -18.83
N GLY A 19 23.19 -21.38 -19.78
CA GLY A 19 23.38 -19.93 -19.80
C GLY A 19 22.05 -19.17 -19.84
N GLY A 20 21.13 -19.59 -20.71
CA GLY A 20 19.78 -19.01 -20.79
C GLY A 20 19.01 -19.12 -19.47
N LEU A 21 19.03 -20.30 -18.83
CA LEU A 21 18.41 -20.51 -17.51
C LEU A 21 19.00 -19.60 -16.44
N VAL A 22 20.32 -19.45 -16.40
CA VAL A 22 20.99 -18.54 -15.47
C VAL A 22 20.56 -17.10 -15.72
N VAL A 23 20.51 -16.66 -16.97
CA VAL A 23 20.06 -15.29 -17.33
C VAL A 23 18.61 -15.06 -16.88
N VAL A 24 17.70 -15.99 -17.16
CA VAL A 24 16.30 -15.89 -16.72
C VAL A 24 16.20 -15.88 -15.19
N ALA A 25 16.96 -16.73 -14.49
CA ALA A 25 16.98 -16.77 -13.04
C ALA A 25 17.50 -15.46 -12.44
N VAL A 26 18.54 -14.85 -13.03
CA VAL A 26 19.07 -13.55 -12.60
C VAL A 26 18.06 -12.45 -12.83
N ILE A 27 17.45 -12.37 -14.01
CA ILE A 27 16.42 -11.35 -14.32
C ILE A 27 15.21 -11.52 -13.41
N GLY A 28 14.70 -12.74 -13.26
CA GLY A 28 13.59 -13.06 -12.37
C GLY A 28 13.91 -12.73 -10.91
N GLY A 29 15.11 -13.07 -10.45
CA GLY A 29 15.60 -12.71 -9.13
C GLY A 29 15.72 -11.21 -8.92
N LEU A 30 16.22 -10.47 -9.92
CA LEU A 30 16.35 -9.02 -9.86
C LEU A 30 14.97 -8.34 -9.77
N ILE A 31 14.01 -8.80 -10.56
CA ILE A 31 12.62 -8.33 -10.53
C ILE A 31 11.98 -8.65 -9.17
N MET A 32 12.18 -9.87 -8.64
CA MET A 32 11.64 -10.28 -7.35
C MET A 32 12.20 -9.41 -6.20
N VAL A 33 13.51 -9.15 -6.20
CA VAL A 33 14.17 -8.30 -5.20
C VAL A 33 13.74 -6.85 -5.36
N ALA A 34 13.63 -6.35 -6.59
CA ALA A 34 13.14 -5.00 -6.86
C ALA A 34 11.68 -4.83 -6.42
N ALA A 35 10.81 -5.80 -6.71
CA ALA A 35 9.41 -5.81 -6.28
C ALA A 35 9.30 -5.85 -4.75
N ARG A 36 10.10 -6.70 -4.09
CA ARG A 36 10.12 -6.78 -2.62
C ARG A 36 10.63 -5.49 -1.98
N ARG A 37 11.71 -4.92 -2.52
CA ARG A 37 12.26 -3.63 -2.05
C ARG A 37 11.28 -2.49 -2.26
N ASN A 38 10.57 -2.48 -3.39
CA ASN A 38 9.52 -1.51 -3.67
C ASN A 38 8.33 -1.67 -2.73
N ALA A 39 7.89 -2.91 -2.44
CA ALA A 39 6.82 -3.18 -1.48
C ALA A 39 7.17 -2.71 -0.06
N THR A 40 8.42 -2.94 0.40
CA THR A 40 8.87 -2.48 1.72
C THR A 40 9.06 -0.96 1.81
N ASN A 41 9.50 -0.31 0.73
CA ASN A 41 9.72 1.16 0.75
C ASN A 41 8.46 1.97 0.43
N LYS A 42 7.45 1.37 -0.22
CA LYS A 42 6.16 2.02 -0.53
C LYS A 42 5.20 2.11 0.65
N SER A 43 5.55 1.57 1.82
CA SER A 43 4.84 1.86 3.07
C SER A 43 4.90 3.34 3.49
N ALA A 44 5.71 4.17 2.83
CA ALA A 44 5.80 5.60 3.09
C ALA A 44 4.93 6.49 2.18
N ASP A 45 4.62 6.07 0.95
CA ASP A 45 3.94 6.93 -0.04
C ASP A 45 3.28 6.10 -1.17
N THR A 46 2.18 5.40 -0.87
CA THR A 46 1.29 4.89 -1.92
C THR A 46 -0.16 5.10 -1.48
N PRO A 47 -1.00 5.74 -2.32
CA PRO A 47 -2.41 5.96 -2.01
C PRO A 47 -3.05 4.62 -1.70
N SER A 48 -3.78 4.56 -0.60
CA SER A 48 -4.47 3.39 -0.07
C SER A 48 -5.19 2.57 -1.15
N ILE A 49 -4.52 1.59 -1.73
CA ILE A 49 -5.13 0.45 -2.46
C ILE A 49 -5.63 -0.53 -1.40
N GLY A 50 -6.43 -0.02 -0.48
CA GLY A 50 -7.10 -0.77 0.56
C GLY A 50 -8.56 -0.37 0.50
N PHE A 51 -9.44 -1.34 0.26
CA PHE A 51 -10.89 -1.16 0.30
C PHE A 51 -11.25 -0.37 1.56
N THR A 52 -11.73 0.87 1.41
CA THR A 52 -12.12 1.71 2.55
C THR A 52 -13.53 1.36 2.98
N LEU A 53 -13.87 1.60 4.25
CA LEU A 53 -15.24 1.45 4.76
C LEU A 53 -16.26 2.28 3.95
N ALA A 54 -15.83 3.40 3.36
CA ALA A 54 -16.67 4.20 2.48
C ALA A 54 -17.02 3.49 1.18
N ASP A 55 -16.11 2.66 0.66
CA ASP A 55 -16.29 1.92 -0.58
C ASP A 55 -17.22 0.72 -0.38
N LEU A 56 -17.05 -0.02 0.73
CA LEU A 56 -18.01 -1.05 1.15
C LEU A 56 -19.41 -0.49 1.38
N ARG A 57 -19.52 0.73 1.90
CA ARG A 57 -20.81 1.38 2.12
C ARG A 57 -21.50 1.69 0.80
N ARG A 58 -20.76 2.23 -0.18
CA ARG A 58 -21.28 2.49 -1.52
C ARG A 58 -21.70 1.20 -2.23
N LEU A 59 -20.92 0.14 -2.11
CA LEU A 59 -21.20 -1.15 -2.74
C LEU A 59 -22.45 -1.82 -2.15
N LYS A 60 -22.68 -1.66 -0.83
CA LYS A 60 -23.94 -2.06 -0.18
C LYS A 60 -25.13 -1.21 -0.66
N GLU A 61 -24.96 0.10 -0.76
CA GLU A 61 -26.01 1.03 -1.22
C GLU A 61 -26.40 0.80 -2.68
N ASN A 62 -25.46 0.34 -3.51
CA ASN A 62 -25.71 -0.09 -4.89
C ASN A 62 -26.44 -1.44 -4.99
N GLY A 63 -26.65 -2.15 -3.88
CA GLY A 63 -27.30 -3.46 -3.86
C GLY A 63 -26.42 -4.61 -4.35
N GLU A 64 -25.12 -4.36 -4.58
CA GLU A 64 -24.16 -5.37 -5.06
C GLU A 64 -23.59 -6.24 -3.91
N MET A 65 -23.99 -5.95 -2.67
CA MET A 65 -23.54 -6.65 -1.48
C MET A 65 -24.65 -6.79 -0.44
N ASP A 66 -24.85 -8.04 0.00
CA ASP A 66 -25.80 -8.39 1.05
C ASP A 66 -25.33 -7.92 2.44
N GLN A 67 -26.28 -7.60 3.33
CA GLN A 67 -26.00 -7.10 4.68
C GLN A 67 -25.09 -8.04 5.50
N SER A 68 -25.26 -9.35 5.34
CA SER A 68 -24.41 -10.35 6.02
C SER A 68 -22.96 -10.32 5.55
N GLN A 69 -22.75 -10.02 4.26
CA GLN A 69 -21.41 -9.86 3.69
C GLN A 69 -20.78 -8.54 4.13
N TYR A 70 -21.58 -7.47 4.21
CA TYR A 70 -21.11 -6.15 4.69
C TYR A 70 -20.54 -6.23 6.10
N GLU A 71 -21.21 -6.94 7.00
CA GLU A 71 -20.77 -7.08 8.39
C GLU A 71 -19.46 -7.87 8.51
N ARG A 72 -19.29 -8.94 7.72
CA ARG A 72 -18.03 -9.70 7.67
C ARG A 72 -16.88 -8.87 7.10
N ALA A 73 -17.10 -8.13 6.03
CA ALA A 73 -16.09 -7.27 5.43
C ALA A 73 -15.69 -6.11 6.36
N LYS A 74 -16.68 -5.48 7.01
CA LYS A 74 -16.47 -4.45 8.02
C LYS A 74 -15.64 -4.95 9.21
N ALA A 75 -15.95 -6.15 9.72
CA ALA A 75 -15.20 -6.77 10.81
C ALA A 75 -13.75 -7.08 10.41
N SER A 76 -13.52 -7.51 9.17
CA SER A 76 -12.17 -7.75 8.63
C SER A 76 -11.34 -6.46 8.57
N LEU A 77 -11.93 -5.34 8.13
CA LEU A 77 -11.26 -4.04 8.08
C LEU A 77 -10.95 -3.47 9.46
N MET A 78 -11.87 -3.64 10.43
CA MET A 78 -11.66 -3.21 11.82
C MET A 78 -10.56 -4.02 12.52
N LYS A 79 -10.30 -5.25 12.07
CA LYS A 79 -9.25 -6.11 12.60
C LYS A 79 -7.85 -5.77 12.08
N SER A 80 -7.73 -4.98 11.00
CA SER A 80 -6.45 -4.48 10.50
C SER A 80 -6.00 -3.25 11.32
N PRO A 81 -4.98 -3.37 12.18
CA PRO A 81 -4.48 -2.25 13.00
C PRO A 81 -3.84 -1.13 12.16
N GLU A 82 -3.59 -1.36 10.86
CA GLU A 82 -3.00 -0.38 9.95
C GLU A 82 -3.90 0.85 9.70
N MET A 83 -5.22 0.76 9.91
CA MET A 83 -6.13 1.89 9.69
C MET A 83 -6.25 2.84 10.89
N ALA A 84 -5.86 2.41 12.09
CA ALA A 84 -5.90 3.25 13.28
C ALA A 84 -4.88 4.41 13.20
N GLY A 85 -3.73 4.17 12.56
CA GLY A 85 -2.73 5.22 12.32
C GLY A 85 -3.19 6.32 11.35
N HIS A 86 -3.97 5.95 10.33
CA HIS A 86 -4.44 6.88 9.29
C HIS A 86 -5.60 7.78 9.76
N LEU A 87 -6.43 7.31 10.70
CA LEU A 87 -7.50 8.12 11.32
C LEU A 87 -6.92 9.24 12.20
N SER A 88 -5.83 8.99 12.92
CA SER A 88 -5.09 10.05 13.66
C SER A 88 -4.43 11.08 12.74
N ALA A 89 -4.01 10.67 11.52
CA ALA A 89 -3.46 11.59 10.53
C ALA A 89 -4.55 12.46 9.86
N ILE A 90 -5.73 11.88 9.57
CA ILE A 90 -6.87 12.64 9.01
C ILE A 90 -7.49 13.58 10.06
N SER A 91 -7.50 13.21 11.34
CA SER A 91 -7.91 14.14 12.41
C SER A 91 -6.90 15.28 12.64
N GLN A 92 -5.63 15.13 12.27
CA GLN A 92 -4.66 16.24 12.29
C GLN A 92 -4.77 17.16 11.07
N THR A 93 -5.21 16.69 9.91
CA THR A 93 -5.36 17.55 8.72
C THR A 93 -6.56 18.50 8.78
N GLN A 94 -7.47 18.34 9.74
CA GLN A 94 -8.46 19.38 10.06
C GLN A 94 -7.91 20.46 11.04
N SER A 95 -6.69 20.29 11.58
CA SER A 95 -6.05 21.27 12.47
C SER A 95 -5.14 22.28 11.75
N THR A 96 -5.22 22.41 10.42
CA THR A 96 -4.50 23.49 9.68
C THR A 96 -5.42 24.43 8.91
N MET A 97 -6.75 24.27 8.95
CA MET A 97 -7.63 25.38 8.60
C MET A 97 -7.72 26.35 9.78
N LYS A 98 -6.71 27.23 9.81
CA LYS A 98 -6.66 28.49 10.54
C LYS A 98 -7.92 29.32 10.22
N VAL A 99 -9.02 29.04 10.92
CA VAL A 99 -10.15 29.96 11.00
C VAL A 99 -9.62 31.23 11.68
N PRO A 100 -9.76 32.42 11.07
CA PRO A 100 -9.37 33.66 11.74
C PRO A 100 -10.24 33.81 12.99
N ARG A 101 -9.62 33.61 14.16
CA ARG A 101 -10.24 33.90 15.46
C ARG A 101 -10.56 35.39 15.47
N LYS A 102 -11.83 35.75 15.21
CA LYS A 102 -12.34 37.09 15.53
C LYS A 102 -11.96 37.37 16.98
N LYS A 103 -11.21 38.45 17.20
CA LYS A 103 -10.87 38.93 18.54
C LYS A 103 -12.18 39.03 19.33
N PRO A 104 -12.26 38.50 20.57
CA PRO A 104 -13.42 38.75 21.41
C PRO A 104 -13.56 40.27 21.52
N PHE A 105 -14.73 40.77 21.17
CA PHE A 105 -15.13 42.15 21.35
C PHE A 105 -14.92 42.49 22.84
N GLN A 106 -13.86 43.24 23.16
CA GLN A 106 -13.72 43.83 24.47
C GLN A 106 -14.83 44.88 24.57
N SER A 107 -15.86 44.58 25.37
CA SER A 107 -16.85 45.57 25.76
C SER A 107 -16.15 46.71 26.51
N PRO A 108 -16.41 47.98 26.16
CA PRO A 108 -15.83 49.12 26.87
C PRO A 108 -16.25 49.11 28.35
N PRO A 109 -15.37 49.56 29.27
CA PRO A 109 -15.69 49.60 30.68
C PRO A 109 -16.93 50.48 30.94
N PRO A 110 -17.83 50.07 31.86
CA PRO A 110 -19.02 50.84 32.18
C PRO A 110 -18.65 52.20 32.79
N PRO A 111 -19.36 53.30 32.44
CA PRO A 111 -19.19 54.58 33.10
C PRO A 111 -19.79 54.49 34.51
N GLY A 112 -18.96 54.64 35.53
CA GLY A 112 -19.35 54.30 36.89
C GLY A 112 -18.66 55.10 37.99
N LYS A 113 -19.02 56.38 38.06
CA LYS A 113 -18.92 57.36 39.17
C LYS A 113 -17.57 58.03 39.43
#